data_AF-A0A971WBJ5-F1
#
_entry.id   AF-A0A971WBJ5-F1
#
_cell.length_a   1.000
_cell.length_b   1.000
_cell.length_c   1.000
_cell.angle_alpha   90.00
_cell.angle_beta   90.00
_cell.angle_gamma   90.00
#
_symmetry.space_group_name_H-M   'P 1'
#
loop_
_entity.id
_entity.type
_entity.pdbx_description
1 polymer ?
#
loop_
_entity_poly.entity_id
_entity_poly.type
_entity_poly.pdbx_seq_one_letter_code
_entity_poly.pdbx_strand_id
1 'polypeptide(L)'
;MFVTFEEAKKLVEKGNILHIAADENLLEQLPKGKWIGGTTPYFITEEGGITCKDKLFVNEISSAIDCKTVSYDKDNIFNITKDAYDNGLTLLVMPFASDVAVFYAKEAPYSDDLLLTPIVGWISGFDLSTDGCAKVYDGITGLSYTDKAVALHICLPDEMLASLGIVNIFGINPDDAKIEFAEDALSVTNCMVNGKEVVFADYIAENKIDTRLPLVADYNSVLINVSIKGVSPESKTVDFYAPVFAGKEYRFARPVTDYAASFAARLKDFEKTKPVFSCNCVLNYLYGELDGKATPPFAGPVTFGEIAYQLLNQTLVFAEIVKK
;
A
#
# COMPACT_ATOMS: atom_id res chain seq x y z
N MET A 1 10.55 -6.76 -12.27
CA MET A 1 11.03 -8.04 -12.85
C MET A 1 10.90 -9.13 -11.79
N PHE A 2 10.53 -10.34 -12.20
CA PHE A 2 10.36 -11.47 -11.29
C PHE A 2 11.47 -12.49 -11.52
N VAL A 3 12.40 -12.60 -10.57
CA VAL A 3 13.74 -13.17 -10.80
C VAL A 3 14.14 -14.17 -9.73
N THR A 4 15.09 -15.03 -10.06
CA THR A 4 15.72 -15.95 -9.10
C THR A 4 16.63 -15.21 -8.11
N PHE A 5 16.96 -15.88 -7.00
CA PHE A 5 17.91 -15.36 -6.03
C PHE A 5 19.26 -14.95 -6.64
N GLU A 6 19.84 -15.81 -7.49
CA GLU A 6 21.13 -15.55 -8.13
C GLU A 6 21.10 -14.36 -9.09
N GLU A 7 19.97 -14.11 -9.75
CA GLU A 7 19.78 -12.93 -10.59
C GLU A 7 19.65 -11.66 -9.75
N ALA A 8 18.84 -11.69 -8.69
CA ALA A 8 18.71 -10.57 -7.77
C ALA A 8 20.06 -10.21 -7.13
N LYS A 9 20.82 -11.21 -6.67
CA LYS A 9 22.16 -11.04 -6.12
C LYS A 9 23.11 -10.33 -7.10
N LYS A 10 23.10 -10.73 -8.38
CA LYS A 10 23.91 -10.07 -9.43
C LYS A 10 23.53 -8.60 -9.63
N LEU A 11 22.24 -8.25 -9.53
CA LEU A 11 21.81 -6.85 -9.63
C LEU A 11 22.31 -6.02 -8.44
N VAL A 12 22.25 -6.59 -7.23
CA VAL A 12 22.78 -5.96 -6.03
C VAL A 12 24.30 -5.74 -6.14
N GLU A 13 25.04 -6.77 -6.55
CA GLU A 13 26.52 -6.71 -6.70
C GLU A 13 26.99 -5.74 -7.80
N LYS A 14 26.16 -5.50 -8.83
CA LYS A 14 26.42 -4.45 -9.84
C LYS A 14 26.30 -3.03 -9.27
N GLY A 15 25.75 -2.87 -8.07
CA GLY A 15 25.52 -1.56 -7.45
C GLY A 15 24.29 -0.84 -7.99
N ASN A 16 23.34 -1.56 -8.59
CA ASN A 16 22.08 -1.00 -9.06
C ASN A 16 21.25 -0.50 -7.85
N ILE A 17 20.42 0.51 -8.09
CA ILE A 17 19.49 1.04 -7.10
C ILE A 17 18.18 0.27 -7.21
N LEU A 18 17.81 -0.49 -6.18
CA LEU A 18 16.74 -1.47 -6.26
C LEU A 18 15.68 -1.31 -5.17
N HIS A 19 14.44 -1.61 -5.54
CA HIS A 19 13.40 -2.01 -4.60
C HIS A 19 13.15 -3.52 -4.75
N ILE A 20 13.03 -4.25 -3.64
CA ILE A 20 12.93 -5.70 -3.63
C ILE A 20 11.77 -6.17 -2.74
N ALA A 21 10.95 -7.09 -3.24
CA ALA A 21 9.91 -7.76 -2.47
C ALA A 21 10.05 -9.28 -2.62
N ALA A 22 10.05 -10.02 -1.51
CA ALA A 22 10.24 -11.48 -1.51
C ALA A 22 9.82 -12.11 -0.17
N ASP A 23 9.87 -13.44 -0.10
CA ASP A 23 9.82 -14.16 1.17
C ASP A 23 11.06 -13.83 2.03
N GLU A 24 10.88 -13.86 3.37
CA GLU A 24 11.90 -13.56 4.36
C GLU A 24 13.20 -14.35 4.12
N ASN A 25 13.07 -15.65 3.80
CA ASN A 25 14.23 -16.52 3.62
C ASN A 25 15.16 -16.06 2.49
N LEU A 26 14.64 -15.36 1.48
CA LEU A 26 15.43 -14.82 0.37
C LEU A 26 16.05 -13.47 0.73
N LEU A 27 15.29 -12.59 1.39
CA LEU A 27 15.75 -11.24 1.76
C LEU A 27 16.92 -11.28 2.74
N GLU A 28 16.89 -12.20 3.71
CA GLU A 28 17.96 -12.34 4.71
C GLU A 28 19.30 -12.79 4.11
N GLN A 29 19.28 -13.40 2.93
CA GLN A 29 20.47 -13.92 2.26
C GLN A 29 21.06 -12.95 1.23
N LEU A 30 20.36 -11.87 0.87
CA LEU A 30 20.86 -10.90 -0.10
C LEU A 30 22.08 -10.16 0.46
N PRO A 31 23.13 -9.93 -0.36
CA PRO A 31 24.27 -9.13 0.08
C PRO A 31 23.86 -7.66 0.29
N LYS A 32 24.70 -6.94 1.03
CA LYS A 32 24.55 -5.49 1.17
C LYS A 32 24.66 -4.79 -0.19
N GLY A 33 23.89 -3.72 -0.39
CA GLY A 33 23.92 -2.89 -1.59
C GLY A 33 22.86 -1.79 -1.55
N LYS A 34 22.67 -1.09 -2.66
CA LYS A 34 21.75 0.06 -2.75
C LYS A 34 20.30 -0.40 -2.94
N TRP A 35 19.73 -1.04 -1.93
CA TRP A 35 18.36 -1.55 -2.02
C TRP A 35 17.58 -1.40 -0.71
N ILE A 36 16.26 -1.32 -0.84
CA ILE A 36 15.32 -1.51 0.27
C ILE A 36 14.33 -2.62 -0.10
N GLY A 37 13.72 -3.24 0.90
CA GLY A 37 12.72 -4.25 0.62
C GLY A 37 11.80 -4.61 1.76
N GLY A 38 10.79 -5.41 1.45
CA GLY A 38 9.80 -5.89 2.40
C GLY A 38 9.38 -7.32 2.13
N THR A 39 8.90 -7.98 3.17
CA THR A 39 8.38 -9.35 3.06
C THR A 39 7.00 -9.37 2.39
N THR A 40 6.83 -10.28 1.43
CA THR A 40 5.52 -10.73 0.92
C THR A 40 5.73 -11.99 0.06
N PRO A 41 4.86 -13.00 0.15
CA PRO A 41 4.89 -14.13 -0.78
C PRO A 41 3.98 -13.93 -2.00
N TYR A 42 3.26 -12.80 -2.11
CA TYR A 42 2.23 -12.59 -3.12
C TYR A 42 2.71 -11.56 -4.16
N PHE A 43 2.50 -11.86 -5.44
CA PHE A 43 2.95 -11.01 -6.55
C PHE A 43 1.93 -10.95 -7.66
N ILE A 44 1.91 -9.85 -8.41
CA ILE A 44 1.41 -9.82 -9.79
C ILE A 44 2.60 -9.74 -10.73
N THR A 45 2.70 -10.69 -11.66
CA THR A 45 3.73 -10.75 -12.69
C THR A 45 3.13 -10.54 -14.08
N GLU A 46 3.96 -10.51 -15.12
CA GLU A 46 3.50 -10.49 -16.51
C GLU A 46 2.65 -11.73 -16.87
N GLU A 47 2.91 -12.86 -16.22
CA GLU A 47 2.17 -14.12 -16.42
C GLU A 47 0.89 -14.19 -15.56
N GLY A 48 0.75 -13.30 -14.59
CA GLY A 48 -0.39 -13.22 -13.69
C GLY A 48 -0.03 -13.18 -12.22
N GLY A 49 -1.07 -13.15 -11.39
CA GLY A 49 -0.94 -13.28 -9.93
C GLY A 49 -0.38 -14.63 -9.52
N ILE A 50 0.51 -14.64 -8.54
CA ILE A 50 1.17 -15.84 -8.04
C ILE A 50 1.55 -15.70 -6.56
N THR A 51 1.42 -16.80 -5.83
CA THR A 51 2.06 -16.99 -4.51
C THR A 51 3.37 -17.74 -4.69
N CYS A 52 4.49 -17.15 -4.27
CA CYS A 52 5.83 -17.67 -4.52
C CYS A 52 6.79 -17.32 -3.38
N LYS A 53 7.64 -18.27 -3.00
CA LYS A 53 8.64 -18.11 -1.92
C LYS A 53 10.09 -18.36 -2.36
N ASP A 54 10.30 -18.70 -3.64
CA ASP A 54 11.60 -19.06 -4.21
C ASP A 54 12.11 -18.04 -5.25
N LYS A 55 11.35 -16.97 -5.51
CA LYS A 55 11.73 -15.85 -6.37
C LYS A 55 11.51 -14.50 -5.69
N LEU A 56 12.14 -13.49 -6.26
CA LEU A 56 12.08 -12.10 -5.80
C LEU A 56 11.46 -11.23 -6.89
N PHE A 57 10.65 -10.26 -6.49
CA PHE A 57 10.28 -9.17 -7.37
C PHE A 57 11.23 -7.99 -7.17
N VAL A 58 11.90 -7.57 -8.23
CA VAL A 58 12.89 -6.49 -8.22
C VAL A 58 12.45 -5.35 -9.15
N ASN A 59 12.47 -4.12 -8.66
CA ASN A 59 12.37 -2.91 -9.46
C ASN A 59 13.74 -2.24 -9.48
N GLU A 60 14.29 -1.99 -10.68
CA GLU A 60 15.51 -1.19 -10.84
C GLU A 60 15.14 0.26 -11.14
N ILE A 61 15.67 1.20 -10.34
CA ILE A 61 15.43 2.63 -10.51
C ILE A 61 16.61 3.25 -11.28
N SER A 62 16.67 2.97 -12.58
CA SER A 62 17.81 3.32 -13.44
C SER A 62 17.96 4.82 -13.74
N SER A 63 16.91 5.61 -13.52
CA SER A 63 16.92 7.06 -13.76
C SER A 63 17.49 7.88 -12.60
N ALA A 64 17.88 7.25 -11.49
CA ALA A 64 18.40 7.92 -10.30
C ALA A 64 19.81 8.48 -10.53
N ILE A 65 20.06 9.73 -10.12
CA ILE A 65 21.41 10.32 -10.09
C ILE A 65 22.11 10.12 -8.74
N ASP A 66 21.33 10.02 -7.68
CA ASP A 66 21.79 9.71 -6.34
C ASP A 66 20.68 9.01 -5.53
N CYS A 67 21.05 8.33 -4.45
CA CYS A 67 20.10 7.74 -3.52
C CYS A 67 20.65 7.65 -2.10
N LYS A 68 19.75 7.66 -1.11
CA LYS A 68 20.08 7.35 0.29
C LYS A 68 18.96 6.56 0.93
N THR A 69 19.31 5.70 1.89
CA THR A 69 18.32 5.02 2.74
C THR A 69 18.25 5.68 4.11
N VAL A 70 17.06 5.72 4.69
CA VAL A 70 16.83 6.17 6.06
C VAL A 70 15.80 5.24 6.69
N SER A 71 16.03 4.84 7.94
CA SER A 71 15.03 4.13 8.74
C SER A 71 14.35 5.08 9.71
N TYR A 72 13.03 4.91 9.85
CA TYR A 72 12.19 5.75 10.68
C TYR A 72 11.38 4.93 11.67
N ASP A 73 11.23 5.41 12.88
CA ASP A 73 10.25 4.91 13.84
C ASP A 73 9.04 5.86 13.91
N LYS A 74 8.11 5.57 14.81
CA LYS A 74 6.91 6.39 15.01
C LYS A 74 7.23 7.85 15.38
N ASP A 75 8.35 8.12 16.04
CA ASP A 75 8.65 9.44 16.58
C ASP A 75 9.27 10.37 15.51
N ASN A 76 9.76 9.80 14.41
CA ASN A 76 10.48 10.55 13.37
C ASN A 76 10.03 10.27 11.93
N ILE A 77 9.00 9.45 11.68
CA ILE A 77 8.53 9.10 10.33
C ILE A 77 8.23 10.32 9.44
N PHE A 78 7.74 11.43 10.00
CA PHE A 78 7.47 12.64 9.20
C PHE A 78 8.71 13.49 8.89
N ASN A 79 9.91 13.11 9.35
CA ASN A 79 11.14 13.67 8.80
C ASN A 79 11.41 13.16 7.37
N ILE A 80 10.67 12.15 6.90
CA ILE A 80 10.75 11.63 5.53
C ILE A 80 10.65 12.72 4.45
N THR A 81 9.87 13.78 4.68
CA THR A 81 9.72 14.91 3.74
C THR A 81 10.95 15.82 3.75
N LYS A 82 11.62 15.96 4.90
CA LYS A 82 12.86 16.74 5.04
C LYS A 82 14.07 16.01 4.49
N ASP A 83 14.05 14.68 4.58
CA ASP A 83 15.11 13.83 4.05
C ASP A 83 14.96 13.57 2.56
N ALA A 84 13.76 13.74 1.99
CA ALA A 84 13.55 13.65 0.55
C ALA A 84 14.40 14.67 -0.23
N TYR A 85 14.73 14.31 -1.46
CA TYR A 85 15.35 15.27 -2.40
C TYR A 85 14.27 16.19 -2.98
N ASP A 86 14.60 17.47 -3.17
CA ASP A 86 13.69 18.47 -3.76
C ASP A 86 13.09 18.00 -5.10
N ASN A 87 13.94 17.46 -5.99
CA ASN A 87 13.51 16.77 -7.21
C ASN A 87 13.78 15.28 -7.07
N GLY A 88 12.79 14.55 -6.56
CA GLY A 88 13.00 13.15 -6.20
C GLY A 88 11.74 12.31 -6.15
N LEU A 89 11.97 11.03 -5.88
CA LEU A 89 10.97 10.03 -5.52
C LEU A 89 11.42 9.37 -4.22
N THR A 90 10.51 9.16 -3.29
CA THR A 90 10.79 8.34 -2.10
C THR A 90 9.97 7.06 -2.17
N LEU A 91 10.66 5.91 -2.11
CA LEU A 91 10.02 4.61 -1.92
C LEU A 91 10.00 4.28 -0.42
N LEU A 92 8.83 4.01 0.15
CA LEU A 92 8.66 3.71 1.57
C LEU A 92 8.12 2.29 1.79
N VAL A 93 8.73 1.54 2.70
CA VAL A 93 8.20 0.24 3.13
C VAL A 93 8.04 0.21 4.64
N MET A 94 6.89 -0.23 5.12
CA MET A 94 6.59 -0.36 6.56
C MET A 94 6.08 -1.75 6.90
N PRO A 95 6.45 -2.33 8.05
CA PRO A 95 5.93 -3.62 8.48
C PRO A 95 4.47 -3.52 8.92
N PHE A 96 3.62 -4.44 8.46
CA PHE A 96 2.23 -4.56 8.90
C PHE A 96 2.14 -4.68 10.42
N ALA A 97 1.12 -4.03 10.99
CA ALA A 97 0.82 -4.02 12.43
C ALA A 97 1.92 -3.41 13.33
N SER A 98 2.86 -2.65 12.78
CA SER A 98 3.86 -1.90 13.55
C SER A 98 3.34 -0.55 14.05
N ASP A 99 3.92 -0.05 15.16
CA ASP A 99 3.60 1.27 15.70
C ASP A 99 3.83 2.40 14.68
N VAL A 100 4.90 2.30 13.87
CA VAL A 100 5.21 3.29 12.83
C VAL A 100 4.13 3.30 11.73
N ALA A 101 3.63 2.13 11.31
CA ALA A 101 2.56 2.05 10.31
C ALA A 101 1.23 2.59 10.86
N VAL A 102 0.90 2.26 12.11
CA VAL A 102 -0.30 2.77 12.80
C VAL A 102 -0.25 4.29 12.95
N PHE A 103 0.90 4.82 13.38
CA PHE A 103 1.09 6.26 13.53
C PHE A 103 1.04 6.98 12.18
N TYR A 104 1.75 6.48 11.17
CA TYR A 104 1.70 7.04 9.82
C TYR A 104 0.27 7.05 9.25
N ALA A 105 -0.48 5.97 9.42
CA ALA A 105 -1.85 5.88 8.94
C ALA A 105 -2.80 6.93 9.55
N LYS A 106 -2.58 7.28 10.82
CA LYS A 106 -3.39 8.29 11.54
C LYS A 106 -2.98 9.72 11.21
N GLU A 107 -1.68 9.98 11.15
CA GLU A 107 -1.17 11.35 11.11
C GLU A 107 -0.87 11.85 9.68
N ALA A 108 -0.57 10.95 8.73
CA ALA A 108 -0.26 11.33 7.35
C ALA A 108 -1.36 12.17 6.68
N PRO A 109 -2.67 11.91 6.86
CA PRO A 109 -3.73 12.72 6.26
C PRO A 109 -3.75 14.18 6.74
N TYR A 110 -3.08 14.50 7.85
CA TYR A 110 -2.98 15.84 8.41
C TYR A 110 -1.64 16.55 8.06
N SER A 111 -0.77 15.90 7.29
CA SER A 111 0.54 16.45 6.91
C SER A 111 0.52 17.01 5.49
N ASP A 112 0.46 18.33 5.37
CA ASP A 112 0.51 19.03 4.07
C ASP A 112 1.84 18.78 3.32
N ASP A 113 2.95 18.63 4.06
CA ASP A 113 4.28 18.39 3.47
C ASP A 113 4.33 17.07 2.67
N LEU A 114 3.55 16.06 3.08
CA LEU A 114 3.45 14.80 2.33
C LEU A 114 2.83 15.00 0.97
N LEU A 115 1.82 15.88 0.84
CA LEU A 115 1.17 16.16 -0.45
C LEU A 115 2.11 16.84 -1.45
N LEU A 116 3.19 17.47 -0.97
CA LEU A 116 4.19 18.14 -1.79
C LEU A 116 5.39 17.25 -2.12
N THR A 117 5.50 16.08 -1.47
CA THR A 117 6.64 15.17 -1.62
C THR A 117 6.19 13.89 -2.31
N PRO A 118 6.75 13.50 -3.47
CA PRO A 118 6.41 12.24 -4.13
C PRO A 118 6.85 11.02 -3.31
N ILE A 119 5.96 10.53 -2.45
CA ILE A 119 6.18 9.35 -1.61
C ILE A 119 5.22 8.25 -2.03
N VAL A 120 5.78 7.14 -2.48
CA VAL A 120 5.05 5.92 -2.86
C VAL A 120 5.62 4.73 -2.09
N GLY A 121 4.81 3.71 -1.84
CA GLY A 121 5.28 2.63 -1.00
C GLY A 121 4.22 1.60 -0.69
N TRP A 122 4.51 0.79 0.32
CA TRP A 122 3.63 -0.29 0.72
C TRP A 122 3.86 -0.79 2.14
N ILE A 123 2.86 -1.48 2.66
CA ILE A 123 2.92 -2.20 3.92
C ILE A 123 3.34 -3.64 3.65
N SER A 124 4.51 -4.04 4.15
CA SER A 124 4.99 -5.42 4.04
C SER A 124 4.18 -6.37 4.92
N GLY A 125 4.20 -7.65 4.58
CA GLY A 125 3.37 -8.65 5.21
C GLY A 125 4.03 -10.02 5.26
N PHE A 126 3.21 -11.04 5.36
CA PHE A 126 3.63 -12.43 5.47
C PHE A 126 2.60 -13.34 4.80
N ASP A 127 2.86 -14.64 4.78
CA ASP A 127 1.90 -15.63 4.28
C ASP A 127 0.68 -15.69 5.20
N LEU A 128 -0.51 -15.36 4.69
CA LEU A 128 -1.76 -15.35 5.45
C LEU A 128 -2.16 -16.73 6.00
N SER A 129 -1.53 -17.81 5.53
CA SER A 129 -1.72 -19.16 6.08
C SER A 129 -0.83 -19.47 7.29
N THR A 130 0.03 -18.54 7.70
CA THR A 130 0.97 -18.72 8.81
C THR A 130 0.87 -17.59 9.85
N ASP A 131 1.42 -17.82 11.03
CA ASP A 131 1.61 -16.79 12.07
C ASP A 131 2.91 -16.00 11.86
N GLY A 132 3.15 -15.58 10.62
CA GLY A 132 4.36 -14.88 10.21
C GLY A 132 4.50 -13.47 10.79
N CYS A 133 5.65 -12.85 10.56
CA CYS A 133 5.91 -11.47 10.96
C CYS A 133 6.30 -10.65 9.73
N ALA A 134 5.73 -9.44 9.61
CA ALA A 134 6.12 -8.52 8.55
C ALA A 134 7.49 -7.90 8.88
N LYS A 135 8.42 -7.95 7.92
CA LYS A 135 9.74 -7.33 8.02
C LYS A 135 9.97 -6.37 6.87
N VAL A 136 10.83 -5.39 7.13
CA VAL A 136 11.42 -4.51 6.12
C VAL A 136 12.93 -4.52 6.25
N TYR A 137 13.63 -4.22 5.16
CA TYR A 137 15.09 -4.36 5.05
C TYR A 137 15.70 -3.08 4.50
N ASP A 138 16.77 -2.64 5.14
CA ASP A 138 17.71 -1.66 4.60
C ASP A 138 18.93 -2.44 4.08
N GLY A 139 19.04 -2.53 2.75
CA GLY A 139 20.11 -3.25 2.07
C GLY A 139 21.49 -2.59 2.18
N ILE A 140 21.56 -1.28 2.47
CA ILE A 140 22.84 -0.58 2.63
C ILE A 140 23.48 -1.00 3.95
N THR A 141 22.68 -0.99 5.02
CA THR A 141 23.14 -1.38 6.36
C THR A 141 23.15 -2.90 6.54
N GLY A 142 22.29 -3.62 5.82
CA GLY A 142 22.01 -5.04 5.99
C GLY A 142 21.14 -5.33 7.22
N LEU A 143 20.43 -4.33 7.75
CA LEU A 143 19.54 -4.48 8.91
C LEU A 143 18.10 -4.71 8.47
N SER A 144 17.36 -5.44 9.29
CA SER A 144 15.92 -5.64 9.15
C SER A 144 15.18 -5.09 10.36
N TYR A 145 13.92 -4.71 10.15
CA TYR A 145 13.07 -4.11 11.17
C TYR A 145 11.66 -4.67 11.11
N THR A 146 11.03 -4.79 12.28
CA THR A 146 9.61 -5.12 12.46
C THR A 146 8.83 -3.94 13.04
N ASP A 147 9.52 -2.88 13.46
CA ASP A 147 9.01 -1.73 14.18
C ASP A 147 9.33 -0.38 13.51
N LYS A 148 10.15 -0.40 12.45
CA LYS A 148 10.58 0.79 11.70
C LYS A 148 10.19 0.71 10.23
N ALA A 149 9.96 1.87 9.64
CA ALA A 149 9.90 2.06 8.21
C ALA A 149 11.31 2.15 7.63
N VAL A 150 11.47 1.78 6.36
CA VAL A 150 12.69 2.05 5.59
C VAL A 150 12.31 2.79 4.32
N ALA A 151 12.93 3.95 4.11
CA ALA A 151 12.75 4.75 2.92
C ALA A 151 14.01 4.68 2.05
N LEU A 152 13.81 4.66 0.74
CA LEU A 152 14.82 4.91 -0.28
C LEU A 152 14.48 6.25 -0.94
N HIS A 153 15.23 7.28 -0.60
CA HIS A 153 15.14 8.58 -1.25
C HIS A 153 15.98 8.57 -2.51
N ILE A 154 15.36 8.89 -3.63
CA ILE A 154 15.96 8.88 -4.97
C ILE A 154 16.00 10.31 -5.48
N CYS A 155 17.18 10.78 -5.85
CA CYS A 155 17.36 12.04 -6.55
C CYS A 155 17.21 11.80 -8.05
N LEU A 156 16.39 12.64 -8.70
CA LEU A 156 16.12 12.56 -10.13
C LEU A 156 16.87 13.64 -10.91
N PRO A 157 17.25 13.38 -12.17
CA PRO A 157 17.76 14.40 -13.08
C PRO A 157 16.80 15.58 -13.20
N ASP A 158 17.34 16.77 -13.43
CA ASP A 158 16.56 18.02 -13.51
C ASP A 158 15.49 18.00 -14.61
N GLU A 159 15.66 17.20 -15.66
CA GLU A 159 14.70 17.04 -16.76
C GLU A 159 13.58 16.02 -16.48
N MET A 160 13.65 15.32 -15.34
CA MET A 160 12.71 14.27 -14.95
C MET A 160 11.89 14.70 -13.73
N LEU A 161 10.67 14.18 -13.60
CA LEU A 161 9.80 14.33 -12.44
C LEU A 161 9.14 12.99 -12.08
N ALA A 162 8.83 12.81 -10.80
CA ALA A 162 8.05 11.69 -10.32
C ALA A 162 6.54 11.99 -10.41
N SER A 163 5.76 11.07 -10.96
CA SER A 163 4.31 11.13 -11.00
C SER A 163 3.73 9.89 -10.32
N LEU A 164 2.81 10.10 -9.37
CA LEU A 164 2.13 9.01 -8.65
C LEU A 164 0.71 8.82 -9.17
N GLY A 165 0.25 7.57 -9.18
CA GLY A 165 -1.12 7.24 -9.54
C GLY A 165 -1.74 6.23 -8.58
N ILE A 166 -3.05 6.38 -8.39
CA ILE A 166 -3.88 5.49 -7.57
C ILE A 166 -5.00 4.95 -8.46
N VAL A 167 -5.08 3.63 -8.57
CA VAL A 167 -6.16 2.92 -9.23
C VAL A 167 -7.13 2.44 -8.15
N ASN A 168 -8.26 3.13 -8.05
CA ASN A 168 -9.39 2.75 -7.21
C ASN A 168 -10.59 2.38 -8.10
N ILE A 169 -11.20 1.22 -7.83
CA ILE A 169 -12.40 0.74 -8.54
C ILE A 169 -13.70 1.04 -7.79
N PHE A 170 -13.59 1.50 -6.53
CA PHE A 170 -14.73 1.74 -5.67
C PHE A 170 -15.21 3.18 -5.82
N GLY A 171 -16.52 3.32 -6.00
CA GLY A 171 -17.20 4.61 -6.08
C GLY A 171 -18.18 4.78 -4.93
N ILE A 172 -18.48 6.04 -4.60
CA ILE A 172 -19.51 6.40 -3.63
C ILE A 172 -20.89 6.01 -4.15
N ASN A 173 -21.68 5.35 -3.31
CA ASN A 173 -23.11 5.17 -3.55
C ASN A 173 -23.89 6.31 -2.86
N PRO A 174 -24.37 7.33 -3.60
CA PRO A 174 -25.02 8.50 -2.99
C PRO A 174 -26.35 8.15 -2.32
N ASP A 175 -27.00 7.07 -2.76
CA ASP A 175 -28.28 6.60 -2.23
C ASP A 175 -28.12 5.71 -0.98
N ASP A 176 -26.89 5.35 -0.62
CA ASP A 176 -26.63 4.53 0.57
C ASP A 176 -26.75 5.35 1.87
N ALA A 177 -26.60 4.68 3.01
CA ALA A 177 -26.56 5.37 4.29
C ALA A 177 -25.27 6.18 4.46
N LYS A 178 -25.41 7.39 4.98
CA LYS A 178 -24.28 8.20 5.45
C LYS A 178 -23.79 7.65 6.78
N ILE A 179 -22.48 7.42 6.89
CA ILE A 179 -21.82 6.90 8.10
C ILE A 179 -20.79 7.92 8.56
N GLU A 180 -20.82 8.29 9.84
CA GLU A 180 -19.86 9.21 10.46
C GLU A 180 -19.35 8.63 11.77
N PHE A 181 -18.07 8.86 12.06
CA PHE A 181 -17.41 8.41 13.29
C PHE A 181 -17.08 9.60 14.18
N ALA A 182 -17.13 9.39 15.50
CA ALA A 182 -16.92 10.47 16.47
C ALA A 182 -15.44 10.77 16.71
N GLU A 183 -14.56 9.80 16.47
CA GLU A 183 -13.13 9.87 16.74
C GLU A 183 -12.33 9.12 15.68
N ASP A 184 -11.05 9.46 15.58
CA ASP A 184 -10.11 8.79 14.70
C ASP A 184 -9.75 7.43 15.29
N ALA A 185 -10.09 6.34 14.59
CA ALA A 185 -10.04 5.01 15.17
C ALA A 185 -9.73 3.90 14.17
N LEU A 186 -8.99 2.88 14.63
CA LEU A 186 -8.79 1.61 13.93
C LEU A 186 -9.81 0.54 14.34
N SER A 187 -10.59 0.80 15.39
CA SER A 187 -11.64 -0.08 15.90
C SER A 187 -12.74 0.77 16.51
N VAL A 188 -14.00 0.45 16.20
CA VAL A 188 -15.17 1.21 16.66
C VAL A 188 -16.27 0.28 17.15
N THR A 189 -17.01 0.72 18.16
CA THR A 189 -18.25 0.06 18.59
C THR A 189 -19.47 0.77 18.00
N ASN A 190 -19.49 2.10 18.09
CA ASN A 190 -20.62 2.93 17.66
C ASN A 190 -20.23 3.83 16.48
N CYS A 191 -21.23 4.18 15.67
CA CYS A 191 -21.12 5.23 14.66
C CYS A 191 -22.48 5.91 14.48
N MET A 192 -22.49 7.02 13.73
CA MET A 192 -23.71 7.69 13.32
C MET A 192 -24.10 7.21 11.93
N VAL A 193 -25.28 6.61 11.78
CA VAL A 193 -25.86 6.25 10.49
C VAL A 193 -27.04 7.17 10.20
N ASN A 194 -26.95 7.97 9.15
CA ASN A 194 -27.94 9.00 8.79
C ASN A 194 -28.31 9.90 9.99
N GLY A 195 -27.32 10.26 10.81
CA GLY A 195 -27.51 11.10 12.00
C GLY A 195 -28.11 10.38 13.22
N LYS A 196 -28.26 9.05 13.19
CA LYS A 196 -28.66 8.25 14.36
C LYS A 196 -27.51 7.38 14.86
N GLU A 197 -27.24 7.42 16.16
CA GLU A 197 -26.25 6.54 16.77
C GLU A 197 -26.69 5.08 16.73
N VAL A 198 -25.80 4.20 16.29
CA VAL A 198 -26.00 2.75 16.22
C VAL A 198 -24.75 2.00 16.64
N VAL A 199 -24.93 0.76 17.11
CA VAL A 199 -23.83 -0.21 17.23
C VAL A 199 -23.47 -0.68 15.82
N PHE A 200 -22.24 -0.41 15.37
CA PHE A 200 -21.89 -0.56 13.96
C PHE A 200 -21.85 -2.03 13.52
N ALA A 201 -21.38 -2.92 14.40
CA ALA A 201 -21.40 -4.36 14.14
C ALA A 201 -22.83 -4.90 13.93
N ASP A 202 -23.81 -4.41 14.70
CA ASP A 202 -25.22 -4.79 14.56
C ASP A 202 -25.81 -4.23 13.27
N TYR A 203 -25.49 -2.97 12.94
CA TYR A 203 -25.90 -2.36 11.68
C TYR A 203 -25.41 -3.16 10.46
N ILE A 204 -24.14 -3.58 10.44
CA ILE A 204 -23.59 -4.43 9.37
C ILE A 204 -24.35 -5.74 9.26
N ALA A 205 -24.61 -6.41 10.38
CA ALA A 205 -25.28 -7.72 10.41
C ALA A 205 -26.75 -7.63 9.98
N GLU A 206 -27.51 -6.68 10.53
CA GLU A 206 -28.93 -6.47 10.25
C GLU A 206 -29.19 -6.12 8.79
N ASN A 207 -28.31 -5.31 8.20
CA ASN A 207 -28.41 -4.88 6.80
C ASN A 207 -27.70 -5.83 5.82
N LYS A 208 -27.10 -6.92 6.32
CA LYS A 208 -26.39 -7.93 5.52
C LYS A 208 -25.33 -7.31 4.60
N ILE A 209 -24.58 -6.35 5.14
CA ILE A 209 -23.58 -5.62 4.37
C ILE A 209 -22.44 -6.56 3.99
N ASP A 210 -22.05 -6.54 2.70
CA ASP A 210 -20.89 -7.27 2.22
C ASP A 210 -19.61 -6.56 2.68
N THR A 211 -18.94 -7.13 3.69
CA THR A 211 -17.75 -6.54 4.30
C THR A 211 -16.51 -6.57 3.41
N ARG A 212 -16.59 -7.18 2.21
CA ARG A 212 -15.54 -7.07 1.18
C ARG A 212 -15.56 -5.71 0.48
N LEU A 213 -16.68 -4.98 0.57
CA LEU A 213 -16.79 -3.61 0.09
C LEU A 213 -16.26 -2.65 1.16
N PRO A 214 -15.30 -1.76 0.82
CA PRO A 214 -14.80 -0.80 1.79
C PRO A 214 -15.83 0.28 2.08
N LEU A 215 -15.63 0.97 3.19
CA LEU A 215 -16.16 2.33 3.35
C LEU A 215 -15.35 3.26 2.41
N VAL A 216 -16.03 4.21 1.79
CA VAL A 216 -15.42 5.20 0.90
C VAL A 216 -15.74 6.59 1.42
N ALA A 217 -14.71 7.43 1.52
CA ALA A 217 -14.83 8.86 1.82
C ALA A 217 -14.21 9.70 0.70
N ASP A 218 -14.76 10.89 0.49
CA ASP A 218 -14.22 11.89 -0.43
C ASP A 218 -13.27 12.83 0.33
N TYR A 219 -11.98 12.78 -0.02
CA TYR A 219 -10.96 13.71 0.46
C TYR A 219 -10.58 14.64 -0.70
N ASN A 220 -11.27 15.78 -0.80
CA ASN A 220 -11.00 16.80 -1.81
C ASN A 220 -11.02 16.24 -3.26
N SER A 221 -12.08 15.51 -3.60
CA SER A 221 -12.31 14.79 -4.86
C SER A 221 -11.45 13.55 -5.09
N VAL A 222 -10.69 13.10 -4.08
CA VAL A 222 -10.00 11.81 -4.08
C VAL A 222 -10.77 10.82 -3.21
N LEU A 223 -11.18 9.70 -3.80
CA LEU A 223 -11.91 8.65 -3.08
C LEU A 223 -10.94 7.74 -2.32
N ILE A 224 -11.05 7.75 -0.99
CA ILE A 224 -10.22 6.96 -0.08
C ILE A 224 -11.05 5.83 0.53
N ASN A 225 -10.47 4.62 0.49
CA ASN A 225 -11.10 3.42 1.00
C ASN A 225 -10.65 3.16 2.45
N VAL A 226 -11.58 2.70 3.28
CA VAL A 226 -11.32 2.12 4.59
C VAL A 226 -11.92 0.72 4.61
N SER A 227 -11.06 -0.29 4.53
CA SER A 227 -11.45 -1.69 4.46
C SER A 227 -11.72 -2.27 5.85
N ILE A 228 -12.78 -3.08 5.96
CA ILE A 228 -13.10 -3.81 7.19
C ILE A 228 -12.11 -4.97 7.35
N LYS A 229 -11.44 -5.00 8.49
CA LYS A 229 -10.55 -6.10 8.90
C LYS A 229 -11.34 -7.23 9.58
N GLY A 230 -12.33 -6.87 10.40
CA GLY A 230 -13.13 -7.83 11.13
C GLY A 230 -14.35 -7.20 11.77
N VAL A 231 -15.36 -8.03 11.99
CA VAL A 231 -16.57 -7.67 12.75
C VAL A 231 -16.72 -8.70 13.84
N SER A 232 -16.70 -8.25 15.10
CA SER A 232 -16.85 -9.12 16.27
C SER A 232 -18.27 -8.98 16.83
N PRO A 233 -19.12 -10.03 16.75
CA PRO A 233 -20.45 -10.01 17.34
C PRO A 233 -20.41 -9.99 18.88
N GLU A 234 -19.37 -10.54 19.48
CA GLU A 234 -19.21 -10.66 20.94
C GLU A 234 -18.81 -9.32 21.57
N SER A 235 -17.74 -8.72 21.08
CA SER A 235 -17.27 -7.41 21.57
C SER A 235 -17.99 -6.23 20.91
N LYS A 236 -18.88 -6.47 19.95
CA LYS A 236 -19.60 -5.46 19.17
C LYS A 236 -18.68 -4.45 18.47
N THR A 237 -17.47 -4.88 18.13
CA THR A 237 -16.45 -4.03 17.50
C THR A 237 -16.33 -4.32 16.01
N VAL A 238 -16.00 -3.28 15.25
CA VAL A 238 -15.58 -3.36 13.85
C VAL A 238 -14.16 -2.84 13.77
N ASP A 239 -13.24 -3.69 13.34
CA ASP A 239 -11.84 -3.36 13.16
C ASP A 239 -11.57 -3.02 11.69
N PHE A 240 -10.66 -2.07 11.44
CA PHE A 240 -10.30 -1.61 10.11
C PHE A 240 -8.82 -1.83 9.80
N TYR A 241 -8.49 -1.90 8.51
CA TYR A 241 -7.08 -1.94 8.05
C TYR A 241 -6.41 -0.56 8.03
N ALA A 242 -7.20 0.51 7.93
CA ALA A 242 -6.79 1.91 8.04
C ALA A 242 -7.78 2.65 8.95
N PRO A 243 -7.38 3.75 9.59
CA PRO A 243 -8.28 4.45 10.50
C PRO A 243 -9.46 5.10 9.76
N VAL A 244 -10.61 5.11 10.42
CA VAL A 244 -11.68 6.07 10.13
C VAL A 244 -11.35 7.40 10.83
N PHE A 245 -11.87 8.50 10.32
CA PHE A 245 -11.57 9.85 10.78
C PHE A 245 -12.84 10.61 11.17
N ALA A 246 -12.76 11.35 12.27
CA ALA A 246 -13.83 12.22 12.71
C ALA A 246 -14.10 13.34 11.70
N GLY A 247 -15.38 13.71 11.56
CA GLY A 247 -15.80 14.77 10.63
C GLY A 247 -15.72 14.39 9.14
N LYS A 248 -15.42 13.13 8.81
CA LYS A 248 -15.53 12.59 7.46
C LYS A 248 -16.86 11.86 7.28
N GLU A 249 -17.44 12.03 6.10
CA GLU A 249 -18.62 11.28 5.68
C GLU A 249 -18.18 10.04 4.91
N TYR A 250 -18.57 8.88 5.40
CA TYR A 250 -18.32 7.58 4.79
C TYR A 250 -19.61 6.98 4.24
N ARG A 251 -19.47 6.16 3.21
CA ARG A 251 -20.54 5.32 2.64
C ARG A 251 -19.94 3.98 2.25
N PHE A 252 -20.69 2.89 2.32
CA PHE A 252 -20.21 1.66 1.69
C PHE A 252 -20.07 1.86 0.18
N ALA A 253 -19.04 1.26 -0.40
CA ALA A 253 -18.81 1.33 -1.82
C ALA A 253 -20.00 0.76 -2.61
N ARG A 254 -20.23 1.28 -3.82
CA ARG A 254 -21.16 0.63 -4.75
C ARG A 254 -20.79 -0.85 -4.92
N PRO A 255 -21.78 -1.76 -4.96
CA PRO A 255 -21.52 -3.17 -5.22
C PRO A 255 -20.73 -3.37 -6.52
N VAL A 256 -19.68 -4.20 -6.44
CA VAL A 256 -18.86 -4.58 -7.59
C VAL A 256 -19.21 -6.01 -7.95
N THR A 257 -19.96 -6.21 -9.03
CA THR A 257 -20.47 -7.54 -9.44
C THR A 257 -19.35 -8.46 -9.93
N ASP A 258 -18.41 -7.94 -10.70
CA ASP A 258 -17.22 -8.65 -11.15
C ASP A 258 -15.99 -7.77 -10.86
N TYR A 259 -15.29 -8.14 -9.80
CA TYR A 259 -14.14 -7.40 -9.30
C TYR A 259 -12.99 -7.36 -10.32
N ALA A 260 -12.65 -8.52 -10.88
CA ALA A 260 -11.56 -8.64 -11.84
C ALA A 260 -11.86 -7.86 -13.13
N ALA A 261 -13.09 -7.97 -13.64
CA ALA A 261 -13.49 -7.22 -14.84
C ALA A 261 -13.55 -5.71 -14.59
N SER A 262 -14.03 -5.27 -13.41
CA SER A 262 -14.07 -3.85 -13.04
C SER A 262 -12.66 -3.28 -12.90
N PHE A 263 -11.75 -4.05 -12.30
CA PHE A 263 -10.34 -3.71 -12.22
C PHE A 263 -9.70 -3.63 -13.61
N ALA A 264 -9.86 -4.66 -14.45
CA ALA A 264 -9.35 -4.67 -15.82
C ALA A 264 -9.91 -3.52 -16.67
N ALA A 265 -11.19 -3.16 -16.50
CA ALA A 265 -11.78 -2.01 -17.17
C ALA A 265 -11.13 -0.70 -16.71
N ARG A 266 -10.91 -0.53 -15.40
CA ARG A 266 -10.26 0.66 -14.84
C ARG A 266 -8.80 0.79 -15.28
N LEU A 267 -8.09 -0.32 -15.43
CA LEU A 267 -6.70 -0.32 -15.91
C LEU A 267 -6.53 0.17 -17.35
N LYS A 268 -7.59 0.16 -18.18
CA LYS A 268 -7.52 0.69 -19.56
C LYS A 268 -7.17 2.18 -19.59
N ASP A 269 -7.56 2.93 -18.57
CA ASP A 269 -7.23 4.35 -18.45
C ASP A 269 -5.72 4.59 -18.26
N PHE A 270 -4.96 3.54 -17.95
CA PHE A 270 -3.53 3.57 -17.63
C PHE A 270 -2.70 2.69 -18.58
N GLU A 271 -3.25 2.28 -19.73
CA GLU A 271 -2.56 1.37 -20.67
C GLU A 271 -1.20 1.89 -21.17
N LYS A 272 -1.00 3.22 -21.15
CA LYS A 272 0.20 3.91 -21.64
C LYS A 272 1.23 4.19 -20.53
N THR A 273 0.88 3.90 -19.29
CA THR A 273 1.73 4.10 -18.12
C THR A 273 2.95 3.19 -18.21
N LYS A 274 4.11 3.71 -17.82
CA LYS A 274 5.39 3.00 -17.75
C LYS A 274 5.89 3.04 -16.29
N PRO A 275 5.31 2.21 -15.42
CA PRO A 275 5.60 2.28 -14.00
C PRO A 275 7.06 1.88 -13.73
N VAL A 276 7.77 2.67 -12.93
CA VAL A 276 9.06 2.27 -12.34
C VAL A 276 8.85 1.44 -11.08
N PHE A 277 7.70 1.65 -10.43
CA PHE A 277 7.22 0.93 -9.27
C PHE A 277 5.70 0.80 -9.35
N SER A 278 5.16 -0.34 -8.90
CA SER A 278 3.74 -0.50 -8.61
C SER A 278 3.54 -1.59 -7.58
N CYS A 279 2.46 -1.51 -6.81
CA CYS A 279 2.02 -2.57 -5.90
C CYS A 279 0.49 -2.64 -5.84
N ASN A 280 -0.03 -3.79 -5.44
CA ASN A 280 -1.46 -4.07 -5.43
C ASN A 280 -1.90 -4.59 -4.05
N CYS A 281 -3.05 -4.15 -3.55
CA CYS A 281 -3.55 -4.62 -2.26
C CYS A 281 -3.78 -6.14 -2.22
N VAL A 282 -3.45 -6.78 -1.10
CA VAL A 282 -3.79 -8.19 -0.83
C VAL A 282 -5.30 -8.42 -0.86
N LEU A 283 -6.09 -7.42 -0.48
CA LEU A 283 -7.55 -7.50 -0.58
C LEU A 283 -8.03 -7.50 -2.04
N ASN A 284 -7.37 -6.78 -2.95
CA ASN A 284 -7.65 -6.90 -4.39
C ASN A 284 -7.27 -8.28 -4.91
N TYR A 285 -6.13 -8.83 -4.47
CA TYR A 285 -5.68 -10.17 -4.85
C TYR A 285 -6.68 -11.25 -4.45
N LEU A 286 -7.14 -11.21 -3.19
CA LEU A 286 -8.07 -12.18 -2.62
C LEU A 286 -9.49 -12.01 -3.17
N TYR A 287 -10.06 -10.81 -3.11
CA TYR A 287 -11.44 -10.56 -3.52
C TYR A 287 -11.62 -10.51 -5.03
N GLY A 288 -10.57 -10.14 -5.77
CA GLY A 288 -10.51 -10.18 -7.22
C GLY A 288 -10.15 -11.54 -7.80
N GLU A 289 -9.78 -12.51 -6.96
CA GLU A 289 -9.25 -13.81 -7.36
C GLU A 289 -8.16 -13.63 -8.43
N LEU A 290 -7.14 -12.82 -8.12
CA LEU A 290 -6.14 -12.40 -9.11
C LEU A 290 -5.05 -13.45 -9.39
N ASP A 291 -5.11 -14.61 -8.74
CA ASP A 291 -4.26 -15.75 -9.06
C ASP A 291 -4.41 -16.12 -10.54
N GLY A 292 -3.28 -16.20 -11.26
CA GLY A 292 -3.24 -16.41 -12.71
C GLY A 292 -3.75 -15.24 -13.57
N LYS A 293 -4.10 -14.08 -12.99
CA LYS A 293 -4.56 -12.89 -13.72
C LYS A 293 -3.52 -11.78 -13.69
N ALA A 294 -3.09 -11.32 -14.85
CA ALA A 294 -2.16 -10.19 -14.98
C ALA A 294 -2.90 -8.85 -14.94
N THR A 295 -2.19 -7.79 -14.55
CA THR A 295 -2.72 -6.41 -14.48
C THR A 295 -1.88 -5.43 -15.30
N PRO A 296 -1.63 -5.67 -16.61
CA PRO A 296 -0.74 -4.82 -17.38
C PRO A 296 -1.21 -3.35 -17.40
N PRO A 297 -0.29 -2.37 -17.40
CA PRO A 297 1.18 -2.52 -17.42
C PRO A 297 1.81 -2.77 -16.04
N PHE A 298 1.01 -3.02 -15.01
CA PHE A 298 1.45 -3.11 -13.62
C PHE A 298 1.84 -4.53 -13.24
N ALA A 299 3.05 -4.64 -12.69
CA ALA A 299 3.59 -5.84 -12.08
C ALA A 299 4.33 -5.41 -10.80
N GLY A 300 4.24 -6.21 -9.75
CA GLY A 300 4.78 -5.82 -8.46
C GLY A 300 4.37 -6.73 -7.31
N PRO A 301 4.81 -6.40 -6.09
CA PRO A 301 4.32 -7.06 -4.89
C PRO A 301 2.83 -6.84 -4.68
N VAL A 302 2.21 -7.84 -4.09
CA VAL A 302 0.91 -7.73 -3.47
C VAL A 302 1.11 -7.50 -1.96
N THR A 303 0.42 -6.52 -1.41
CA THR A 303 0.84 -5.84 -0.17
C THR A 303 -0.30 -5.70 0.85
N PHE A 304 0.03 -5.45 2.11
CA PHE A 304 -0.95 -5.37 3.21
C PHE A 304 -1.52 -3.95 3.38
N GLY A 305 -1.37 -3.13 2.35
CA GLY A 305 -1.59 -1.70 2.33
C GLY A 305 -0.66 -1.05 1.31
N GLU A 306 -1.11 0.06 0.76
CA GLU A 306 -0.41 0.82 -0.28
C GLU A 306 -0.15 2.22 0.24
N ILE A 307 0.92 2.86 -0.23
CA ILE A 307 1.24 4.23 0.15
C ILE A 307 1.34 5.05 -1.12
N ALA A 308 0.52 6.10 -1.18
CA ALA A 308 0.69 7.23 -2.09
C ALA A 308 0.32 8.47 -1.27
N TYR A 309 1.33 9.15 -0.75
CA TYR A 309 1.26 10.23 0.26
C TYR A 309 0.73 9.80 1.64
N GLN A 310 -0.30 8.96 1.69
CA GLN A 310 -0.92 8.40 2.89
C GLN A 310 -1.17 6.90 2.70
N LEU A 311 -1.59 6.20 3.77
CA LEU A 311 -1.99 4.80 3.70
C LEU A 311 -3.30 4.65 2.92
N LEU A 312 -3.33 3.68 2.01
CA LEU A 312 -4.46 3.31 1.17
C LEU A 312 -4.72 1.81 1.29
N ASN A 313 -5.97 1.40 1.06
CA ASN A 313 -6.39 0.00 1.04
C ASN A 313 -7.25 -0.29 -0.19
N GLN A 314 -7.24 -1.54 -0.66
CA GLN A 314 -8.03 -1.98 -1.82
C GLN A 314 -7.79 -1.10 -3.07
N THR A 315 -6.53 -0.73 -3.29
CA THR A 315 -6.08 0.03 -4.45
C THR A 315 -4.90 -0.65 -5.14
N LEU A 316 -4.51 -0.12 -6.29
CA LEU A 316 -3.18 -0.29 -6.84
C LEU A 316 -2.54 1.07 -6.92
N VAL A 317 -1.30 1.19 -6.47
CA VAL A 317 -0.54 2.42 -6.59
C VAL A 317 0.67 2.20 -7.48
N PHE A 318 1.08 3.25 -8.17
CA PHE A 318 2.26 3.22 -9.01
C PHE A 318 2.99 4.56 -9.01
N ALA A 319 4.24 4.52 -9.42
CA ALA A 319 5.04 5.69 -9.74
C ALA A 319 5.61 5.58 -11.16
N GLU A 320 5.63 6.70 -11.86
CA GLU A 320 6.32 6.90 -13.12
C GLU A 320 7.40 7.97 -12.93
N ILE A 321 8.48 7.85 -13.71
CA ILE A 321 9.46 8.92 -13.89
C ILE A 321 9.30 9.41 -15.32
N VAL A 322 8.81 10.64 -15.46
CA VAL A 322 8.47 11.23 -16.76
C VAL A 322 9.33 12.46 -17.02
N LYS A 323 9.51 12.82 -18.29
CA LYS A 323 10.17 14.07 -18.66
C LYS A 323 9.27 15.26 -18.33
N LYS A 324 9.87 16.35 -17.87
CA LYS A 324 9.23 17.66 -17.72
C LYS A 324 8.71 18.21 -19.04
#